data_AF-A0A8H7XSU7-F1
#
_entry.id   AF-A0A8H7XSU7-F1
#
_cell.length_a   1.000
_cell.length_b   1.000
_cell.length_c   1.000
_cell.angle_alpha   90.00
_cell.angle_beta   90.00
_cell.angle_gamma   90.00
#
_symmetry.space_group_name_H-M   'P 1'
#
loop_
_entity.id
_entity.type
_entity.pdbx_description
1 polymer ?
#
loop_
_entity_poly.entity_id
_entity_poly.type
_entity_poly.pdbx_seq_one_letter_code
_entity_poly.pdbx_strand_id
1 'polypeptide(L)'
;MGHGKVNTLAGFARRSKPPSPRHSLIATLHGQIHPQTACILFSKVPAEVRNRIFYFAFYSYDDVSRPYPSSSYYSRPGYRYHQRISTNLLIACRRIYTEAHNLPISLNEHVFWCSWEGGPRRKKNTSDRNPKFFFQNMTIEQRSAIDRIHLFTQVQWLRELFVVFCELKDIHPKYLKISIRHTDWQDWDRSETPLDITLEWIRDLKLMSKLRKFYLELESIEKRKDQVDAIVTKLIPQRLTTGNSDVLKAGHTLIAGYQYTRPAVYVDNYNRARYFSKDNDSWVTGDDQVVAVDEILCIVSTVMWSV
;
A
#
# COMPACT_ATOMS: atom_id res chain seq x y z
N MET A 1 35.57 24.07 -39.05
CA MET A 1 35.32 23.01 -40.05
C MET A 1 36.17 21.81 -39.69
N GLY A 2 35.54 20.66 -39.46
CA GLY A 2 36.23 19.44 -39.02
C GLY A 2 35.20 18.40 -38.60
N HIS A 3 34.77 17.61 -39.58
CA HIS A 3 33.85 16.48 -39.40
C HIS A 3 34.50 15.37 -38.56
N GLY A 4 33.76 14.85 -37.58
CA GLY A 4 34.05 13.58 -36.92
C GLY A 4 32.73 12.88 -36.57
N LYS A 5 32.30 11.95 -37.42
CA LYS A 5 31.18 11.03 -37.16
C LYS A 5 31.58 10.04 -36.07
N VAL A 6 30.72 9.79 -35.08
CA VAL A 6 30.73 8.53 -34.33
C VAL A 6 29.29 8.05 -34.11
N ASN A 7 28.95 7.04 -34.92
CA ASN A 7 28.11 5.87 -34.67
C ASN A 7 26.79 6.03 -33.89
N THR A 8 25.72 5.96 -34.68
CA THR A 8 24.44 5.33 -34.38
C THR A 8 24.62 3.99 -33.65
N LEU A 9 24.13 3.92 -32.41
CA LEU A 9 23.69 2.67 -31.79
C LEU A 9 22.17 2.74 -31.63
N ALA A 10 21.49 2.24 -32.65
CA ALA A 10 20.12 1.80 -32.54
C ALA A 10 20.09 0.56 -31.65
N GLY A 11 19.25 0.59 -30.62
CA GLY A 11 18.96 -0.58 -29.79
C GLY A 11 18.89 -0.21 -28.32
N PHE A 12 17.69 0.10 -27.84
CA PHE A 12 17.06 -0.52 -26.66
C PHE A 12 15.81 0.29 -26.26
N ALA A 13 14.71 -0.44 -26.14
CA ALA A 13 13.39 -0.02 -25.65
C ALA A 13 12.68 1.09 -26.44
N ARG A 14 11.79 0.69 -27.36
CA ARG A 14 10.54 1.42 -27.55
C ARG A 14 9.88 1.54 -26.18
N ARG A 15 10.08 2.66 -25.48
CA ARG A 15 9.13 3.12 -24.46
C ARG A 15 7.87 3.44 -25.23
N SER A 16 7.01 2.44 -25.44
CA SER A 16 5.64 2.69 -25.83
C SER A 16 5.09 3.70 -24.84
N LYS A 17 4.67 4.88 -25.31
CA LYS A 17 3.83 5.77 -24.50
C LYS A 17 2.74 4.89 -23.87
N PRO A 18 2.50 4.96 -22.55
CA PRO A 18 1.42 4.21 -21.95
C PRO A 18 0.14 4.51 -22.78
N PRO A 19 -0.67 3.49 -23.10
CA PRO A 19 -1.90 3.70 -23.83
C PRO A 19 -2.68 4.81 -23.13
N SER A 20 -3.22 5.75 -23.90
CA SER A 20 -3.98 6.85 -23.31
C SER A 20 -5.07 6.28 -22.39
N PRO A 21 -5.47 6.96 -21.31
CA PRO A 21 -6.27 6.38 -20.22
C PRO A 21 -7.68 5.90 -20.58
N ARG A 22 -8.05 5.85 -21.87
CA ARG A 22 -9.43 5.92 -22.36
C ARG A 22 -10.07 4.60 -22.81
N HIS A 23 -9.32 3.51 -22.99
CA HIS A 23 -9.89 2.28 -23.55
C HIS A 23 -9.55 1.02 -22.73
N SER A 24 -10.56 0.16 -22.53
CA SER A 24 -10.38 -1.22 -22.04
C SER A 24 -9.36 -1.94 -22.92
N LEU A 25 -8.38 -2.61 -22.31
CA LEU A 25 -7.37 -3.35 -23.07
C LEU A 25 -8.01 -4.53 -23.82
N ILE A 26 -9.05 -5.14 -23.26
CA ILE A 26 -9.85 -6.15 -23.96
C ILE A 26 -10.49 -5.58 -25.21
N ALA A 27 -11.02 -4.35 -25.16
CA ALA A 27 -11.65 -3.72 -26.32
C ALA A 27 -10.68 -3.48 -27.49
N THR A 28 -9.37 -3.51 -27.24
CA THR A 28 -8.33 -3.41 -28.27
C THR A 28 -7.91 -4.77 -28.86
N LEU A 29 -8.41 -5.88 -28.32
CA LEU A 29 -8.14 -7.21 -28.86
C LEU A 29 -8.97 -7.43 -30.13
N HIS A 30 -8.36 -7.14 -31.28
CA HIS A 30 -8.96 -7.42 -32.59
C HIS A 30 -8.69 -8.85 -33.06
N GLY A 31 -9.64 -9.40 -33.82
CA GLY A 31 -9.56 -10.72 -34.45
C GLY A 31 -10.07 -11.87 -33.57
N GLN A 32 -10.17 -13.05 -34.16
CA GLN A 32 -10.68 -14.24 -33.47
C GLN A 32 -9.72 -14.69 -32.37
N ILE A 33 -10.25 -14.85 -31.15
CA ILE A 33 -9.49 -15.42 -30.04
C ILE A 33 -9.43 -16.93 -30.23
N HIS A 34 -8.23 -17.47 -30.42
CA HIS A 34 -8.04 -18.92 -30.55
C HIS A 34 -8.57 -19.63 -29.29
N PRO A 35 -9.45 -20.65 -29.43
CA PRO A 35 -10.11 -21.29 -28.28
C PRO A 35 -9.17 -22.16 -27.43
N GLN A 36 -7.95 -22.44 -27.92
CA GLN A 36 -6.92 -23.22 -27.21
C GLN A 36 -7.36 -24.67 -26.88
N THR A 37 -8.16 -25.30 -27.76
CA THR A 37 -8.69 -26.67 -27.56
C THR A 37 -7.62 -27.76 -27.49
N ALA A 38 -6.39 -27.50 -27.94
CA ALA A 38 -5.26 -28.42 -27.75
C ALA A 38 -4.68 -28.37 -26.31
N CYS A 39 -4.98 -27.33 -25.54
CA CYS A 39 -4.50 -27.18 -24.17
C CYS A 39 -5.47 -27.87 -23.20
N ILE A 40 -4.94 -28.69 -22.28
CA ILE A 40 -5.73 -29.37 -21.24
C ILE A 40 -6.52 -28.36 -20.40
N LEU A 41 -5.92 -27.20 -20.12
CA LEU A 41 -6.58 -26.13 -19.37
C LEU A 41 -7.90 -25.71 -20.02
N PHE A 42 -7.98 -25.65 -21.36
CA PHE A 42 -9.20 -25.20 -22.04
C PHE A 42 -10.08 -26.33 -22.59
N SER A 43 -9.54 -27.54 -22.75
CA SER A 43 -10.27 -28.70 -23.28
C SER A 43 -10.88 -29.62 -22.23
N LYS A 44 -10.31 -29.65 -21.01
CA LYS A 44 -10.75 -30.56 -19.95
C LYS A 44 -11.17 -29.85 -18.67
N VAL A 45 -10.62 -28.67 -18.38
CA VAL A 45 -10.90 -27.95 -17.14
C VAL A 45 -12.08 -26.99 -17.36
N PRO A 46 -13.20 -27.13 -16.62
CA PRO A 46 -14.34 -26.20 -16.69
C PRO A 46 -13.95 -24.77 -16.30
N ALA A 47 -14.74 -23.80 -16.75
CA ALA A 47 -14.47 -22.38 -16.54
C ALA A 47 -14.38 -22.01 -15.04
N GLU A 48 -15.21 -22.62 -14.20
CA GLU A 48 -15.24 -22.40 -12.76
C GLU A 48 -13.93 -22.83 -12.10
N VAL A 49 -13.37 -23.97 -12.53
CA VAL A 49 -12.09 -24.47 -12.02
C VAL A 49 -10.95 -23.63 -12.56
N ARG A 50 -10.99 -23.23 -13.84
CA ARG A 50 -10.00 -22.29 -14.41
C ARG A 50 -9.98 -20.97 -13.63
N ASN A 51 -11.14 -20.41 -13.31
CA ASN A 51 -11.26 -19.18 -12.54
C ASN A 51 -10.62 -19.31 -11.16
N ARG A 52 -10.75 -20.47 -10.49
CA ARG A 52 -10.04 -20.75 -9.22
C ARG A 52 -8.54 -20.88 -9.42
N ILE A 53 -8.09 -21.54 -10.49
CA ILE A 53 -6.66 -21.62 -10.84
C ILE A 53 -6.09 -20.22 -11.04
N PHE A 54 -6.76 -19.38 -11.84
CA PHE A 54 -6.34 -18.00 -12.08
C PHE A 54 -6.37 -17.18 -10.79
N TYR A 55 -7.38 -17.35 -9.94
CA TYR A 55 -7.46 -16.70 -8.64
C TYR A 55 -6.19 -16.95 -7.81
N PHE A 56 -5.81 -18.22 -7.63
CA PHE A 56 -4.61 -18.56 -6.85
C PHE A 56 -3.32 -18.12 -7.55
N ALA A 57 -3.24 -18.28 -8.88
CA ALA A 57 -2.04 -17.92 -9.64
C ALA A 57 -1.77 -16.41 -9.66
N PHE A 58 -2.81 -15.58 -9.58
CA PHE A 58 -2.71 -14.12 -9.57
C PHE A 58 -2.77 -13.50 -8.17
N TYR A 59 -2.87 -14.31 -7.11
CA TYR A 59 -2.73 -13.83 -5.75
C TYR A 59 -1.29 -13.39 -5.48
N SER A 60 -1.13 -12.28 -4.79
CA SER A 60 0.17 -11.74 -4.38
C SER A 60 0.79 -12.59 -3.28
N TYR A 61 2.11 -12.62 -3.25
CA TYR A 61 2.88 -13.33 -2.22
C TYR A 61 4.18 -12.59 -1.90
N ASP A 62 4.75 -12.93 -0.74
CA ASP A 62 6.05 -12.43 -0.28
C ASP A 62 7.18 -12.90 -1.20
N ASP A 63 7.90 -11.95 -1.79
CA ASP A 63 9.14 -12.23 -2.50
C ASP A 63 10.28 -12.43 -1.49
N VAL A 64 10.47 -13.68 -1.06
CA VAL A 64 11.50 -14.07 -0.09
C VAL A 64 12.92 -13.71 -0.52
N SER A 65 13.16 -13.51 -1.83
CA SER A 65 14.46 -13.06 -2.36
C SER A 65 14.72 -11.57 -2.12
N ARG A 66 13.69 -10.81 -1.70
CA ARG A 66 13.73 -9.37 -1.50
C ARG A 66 13.12 -8.98 -0.14
N PRO A 67 13.75 -9.39 0.97
CA PRO A 67 13.33 -8.95 2.30
C PRO A 67 13.55 -7.45 2.48
N TYR A 68 12.72 -6.85 3.33
CA TYR A 68 13.00 -5.54 3.88
C TYR A 68 14.11 -5.64 4.93
N PRO A 69 14.99 -4.64 5.03
CA PRO A 69 15.95 -4.57 6.13
C PRO A 69 15.20 -4.57 7.47
N SER A 70 15.64 -5.40 8.43
CA SER A 70 15.01 -5.52 9.74
C SER A 70 14.96 -4.20 10.52
N SER A 71 15.98 -3.36 10.34
CA SER A 71 16.12 -2.02 10.92
C SER A 71 15.36 -0.92 10.18
N SER A 72 14.64 -1.23 9.10
CA SER A 72 13.91 -0.21 8.35
C SER A 72 12.63 0.22 9.06
N TYR A 73 12.24 1.49 8.89
CA TYR A 73 10.98 2.05 9.39
C TYR A 73 9.72 1.31 8.90
N TYR A 74 9.81 0.63 7.76
CA TYR A 74 8.69 -0.03 7.09
C TYR A 74 8.65 -1.55 7.28
N SER A 75 9.68 -2.16 7.89
CA SER A 75 9.63 -3.57 8.26
C SER A 75 8.74 -3.75 9.50
N ARG A 76 7.66 -4.52 9.38
CA ARG A 76 6.73 -4.85 10.47
C ARG A 76 6.06 -6.22 10.23
N PRO A 77 5.40 -6.83 11.23
CA PRO A 77 4.61 -8.04 11.02
C PRO A 77 3.64 -7.91 9.83
N GLY A 78 3.61 -8.91 8.96
CA GLY A 78 2.84 -8.89 7.71
C GLY A 78 3.44 -8.06 6.55
N TYR A 79 4.46 -7.25 6.80
CA TYR A 79 5.16 -6.45 5.78
C TYR A 79 6.67 -6.55 5.96
N ARG A 80 7.23 -7.73 5.67
CA ARG A 80 8.67 -8.03 5.77
C ARG A 80 9.35 -8.23 4.42
N TYR A 81 8.57 -8.32 3.35
CA TYR A 81 9.06 -8.59 2.01
C TYR A 81 8.36 -7.70 0.99
N HIS A 82 9.01 -7.52 -0.16
CA HIS A 82 8.32 -6.97 -1.32
C HIS A 82 7.23 -7.94 -1.79
N GLN A 83 6.03 -7.42 -2.08
CA GLN A 83 4.97 -8.20 -2.70
C GLN A 83 5.25 -8.46 -4.17
N ARG A 84 4.96 -9.68 -4.63
CA ARG A 84 5.06 -10.11 -6.03
C ARG A 84 3.75 -10.70 -6.51
N ILE A 85 3.38 -10.37 -7.74
CA ILE A 85 2.26 -10.99 -8.47
C ILE A 85 2.84 -11.60 -9.75
N SER A 86 2.54 -12.86 -10.03
CA SER A 86 2.99 -13.52 -11.25
C SER A 86 2.03 -13.22 -12.39
N THR A 87 2.44 -12.38 -13.35
CA THR A 87 1.62 -12.04 -14.53
C THR A 87 1.95 -12.89 -15.76
N ASN A 88 2.83 -13.89 -15.63
CA ASN A 88 3.29 -14.73 -16.74
C ASN A 88 2.14 -15.47 -17.46
N LEU A 89 1.09 -15.84 -16.74
CA LEU A 89 -0.09 -16.46 -17.36
C LEU A 89 -0.84 -15.51 -18.30
N LEU A 90 -0.88 -14.20 -18.00
CA LEU A 90 -1.57 -13.22 -18.84
C LEU A 90 -0.88 -13.02 -20.19
N ILE A 91 0.44 -13.23 -20.27
CA ILE A 91 1.20 -13.11 -21.52
C ILE A 91 1.23 -14.42 -22.33
N ALA A 92 0.75 -15.53 -21.77
CA ALA A 92 0.82 -16.84 -22.42
C ALA A 92 -0.12 -16.92 -23.64
N CYS A 93 -1.38 -16.48 -23.50
CA CYS A 93 -2.30 -16.40 -24.64
C CYS A 93 -3.45 -15.41 -24.40
N ARG A 94 -4.06 -14.93 -25.50
CA ARG A 94 -5.22 -14.02 -25.46
C ARG A 94 -6.40 -14.59 -24.69
N ARG A 95 -6.60 -15.92 -24.72
CA ARG A 95 -7.72 -16.57 -24.03
C ARG A 95 -7.61 -16.46 -22.51
N ILE A 96 -6.42 -16.67 -21.94
CA ILE A 96 -6.18 -16.45 -20.51
C ILE A 96 -6.35 -14.96 -20.18
N TYR A 97 -5.78 -14.09 -21.01
CA TYR A 97 -5.91 -12.65 -20.83
C TYR A 97 -7.39 -12.22 -20.73
N THR A 98 -8.25 -12.67 -21.65
CA THR A 98 -9.68 -12.31 -21.62
C THR A 98 -10.46 -12.87 -20.43
N GLU A 99 -10.03 -14.00 -19.85
CA GLU A 99 -10.71 -14.59 -18.69
C GLU A 99 -10.21 -13.96 -17.36
N ALA A 100 -9.00 -13.38 -17.31
CA ALA A 100 -8.32 -13.13 -16.04
C ALA A 100 -7.51 -11.82 -15.92
N HIS A 101 -7.43 -10.96 -16.93
CA HIS A 101 -6.57 -9.75 -16.92
C HIS A 101 -6.82 -8.79 -15.75
N ASN A 102 -8.05 -8.72 -15.23
CA ASN A 102 -8.37 -7.86 -14.08
C ASN A 102 -8.03 -8.48 -12.73
N LEU A 103 -7.85 -9.81 -12.64
CA LEU A 103 -7.64 -10.51 -11.36
C LEU A 103 -6.40 -10.03 -10.59
N PRO A 104 -5.23 -9.79 -11.22
CA PRO A 104 -4.08 -9.23 -10.50
C PRO A 104 -4.38 -7.93 -9.76
N ILE A 105 -5.34 -7.13 -10.25
CA ILE A 105 -5.68 -5.83 -9.69
C ILE A 105 -6.82 -5.96 -8.68
N SER A 106 -7.85 -6.73 -8.97
CA SER A 106 -9.02 -6.82 -8.09
C SER A 106 -8.81 -7.70 -6.86
N LEU A 107 -7.96 -8.72 -6.95
CA LEU A 107 -7.75 -9.67 -5.87
C LEU A 107 -6.80 -9.16 -4.79
N ASN A 108 -5.86 -8.30 -5.18
CA ASN A 108 -4.72 -7.96 -4.34
C ASN A 108 -4.90 -6.61 -3.65
N GLU A 109 -4.31 -6.50 -2.46
CA GLU A 109 -4.20 -5.24 -1.74
C GLU A 109 -3.17 -4.33 -2.43
N HIS A 110 -3.58 -3.09 -2.72
CA HIS A 110 -2.67 -2.07 -3.24
C HIS A 110 -2.09 -1.26 -2.09
N VAL A 111 -0.82 -1.52 -1.77
CA VAL A 111 -0.13 -0.94 -0.61
C VAL A 111 0.70 0.27 -1.02
N PHE A 112 0.52 1.39 -0.33
CA PHE A 112 1.27 2.63 -0.54
C PHE A 112 1.89 3.13 0.76
N TRP A 113 3.11 3.68 0.64
CA TRP A 113 3.86 4.26 1.75
C TRP A 113 3.91 5.79 1.56
N CYS A 114 2.84 6.45 2.00
CA CYS A 114 2.61 7.88 1.92
C CYS A 114 3.26 8.61 3.11
N SER A 115 4.58 8.51 3.23
CA SER A 115 5.37 9.11 4.31
C SER A 115 6.60 9.82 3.73
N TRP A 116 6.96 10.97 4.29
CA TRP A 116 8.18 11.73 3.96
C TRP A 116 9.44 10.93 4.28
N GLU A 117 9.44 10.20 5.40
CA GLU A 117 10.50 9.26 5.78
C GLU A 117 10.55 8.03 4.86
N GLY A 118 9.54 7.87 4.01
CA GLY A 118 9.50 6.91 2.91
C GLY A 118 9.05 5.51 3.31
N GLY A 119 8.95 4.66 2.28
CA GLY A 119 8.77 3.22 2.40
C GLY A 119 9.90 2.47 1.68
N PRO A 120 9.72 1.18 1.39
CA PRO A 120 10.68 0.39 0.65
C PRO A 120 11.03 1.09 -0.66
N ARG A 121 12.31 1.37 -0.90
CA ARG A 121 12.75 2.03 -2.14
C ARG A 121 12.46 1.13 -3.34
N ARG A 122 11.43 1.47 -4.12
CA ARG A 122 11.35 1.06 -5.53
C ARG A 122 12.35 1.92 -6.31
N LYS A 123 13.08 1.33 -7.26
CA LYS A 123 14.21 1.98 -7.97
C LYS A 123 13.84 3.40 -8.48
N LYS A 124 14.71 4.37 -8.17
CA LYS A 124 14.94 5.74 -8.71
C LYS A 124 13.76 6.69 -9.06
N ASN A 125 12.51 6.27 -9.16
CA ASN A 125 11.39 7.16 -9.50
C ASN A 125 10.48 7.39 -8.30
N THR A 126 10.41 8.65 -7.85
CA THR A 126 9.57 9.15 -6.75
C THR A 126 8.06 9.03 -7.04
N SER A 127 7.67 8.80 -8.30
CA SER A 127 6.27 8.65 -8.73
C SER A 127 5.56 7.48 -8.06
N ASP A 128 6.26 6.39 -7.74
CA ASP A 128 5.64 5.16 -7.24
C ASP A 128 5.16 5.26 -5.78
N ARG A 129 5.52 6.34 -5.07
CA ARG A 129 5.08 6.58 -3.69
C ARG A 129 3.71 7.25 -3.63
N ASN A 130 3.32 7.99 -4.68
CA ASN A 130 2.05 8.69 -4.70
C ASN A 130 1.01 7.82 -5.44
N PRO A 131 -0.08 7.41 -4.76
CA PRO A 131 -1.13 6.61 -5.38
C PRO A 131 -1.65 7.23 -6.69
N LYS A 132 -1.73 8.56 -6.78
CA LYS A 132 -2.17 9.28 -7.98
C LYS A 132 -1.36 8.91 -9.21
N PHE A 133 -0.03 8.96 -9.15
CA PHE A 133 0.83 8.66 -10.29
C PHE A 133 0.80 7.17 -10.65
N PHE A 134 0.70 6.29 -9.64
CA PHE A 134 0.56 4.86 -9.87
C PHE A 134 -0.72 4.56 -10.67
N PHE A 135 -1.87 5.11 -10.24
CA PHE A 135 -3.15 4.85 -10.88
C PHE A 135 -3.37 5.60 -12.20
N GLN A 136 -2.65 6.69 -12.45
CA GLN A 136 -2.64 7.38 -13.74
C GLN A 136 -2.10 6.50 -14.88
N ASN A 137 -1.27 5.51 -14.56
CA ASN A 137 -0.74 4.54 -15.53
C ASN A 137 -1.70 3.36 -15.80
N MET A 138 -2.85 3.30 -15.12
CA MET A 138 -3.87 2.25 -15.30
C MET A 138 -4.98 2.69 -16.25
N THR A 139 -5.66 1.73 -16.87
CA THR A 139 -6.90 2.00 -17.62
C THR A 139 -8.09 2.24 -16.68
N ILE A 140 -9.19 2.79 -17.18
CA ILE A 140 -10.45 2.98 -16.42
C ILE A 140 -10.93 1.64 -15.84
N GLU A 141 -10.86 0.58 -16.63
CA GLU A 141 -11.27 -0.77 -16.24
C GLU A 141 -10.44 -1.29 -15.07
N GLN A 142 -9.12 -1.12 -15.15
CA GLN A 142 -8.19 -1.50 -14.10
C GLN A 142 -8.42 -0.69 -12.82
N ARG A 143 -8.60 0.64 -12.93
CA ARG A 143 -8.93 1.49 -11.78
C ARG A 143 -10.23 1.07 -11.09
N SER A 144 -11.25 0.78 -11.90
CA SER A 144 -12.57 0.36 -11.41
C SER A 144 -12.57 -1.01 -10.74
N ALA A 145 -11.56 -1.84 -11.04
CA ALA A 145 -11.39 -3.18 -10.48
C ALA A 145 -10.73 -3.16 -9.10
N ILE A 146 -10.11 -2.05 -8.67
CA ILE A 146 -9.44 -1.95 -7.38
C ILE A 146 -10.46 -2.06 -6.24
N ASP A 147 -10.28 -3.07 -5.38
CA ASP A 147 -11.20 -3.35 -4.29
C ASP A 147 -10.60 -3.03 -2.91
N ARG A 148 -9.28 -3.17 -2.76
CA ARG A 148 -8.55 -3.10 -1.48
C ARG A 148 -7.35 -2.18 -1.59
N ILE A 149 -7.30 -1.16 -0.74
CA ILE A 149 -6.16 -0.24 -0.64
C ILE A 149 -5.70 -0.17 0.81
N HIS A 150 -4.38 -0.17 1.00
CA HIS A 150 -3.75 0.07 2.29
C HIS A 150 -2.73 1.20 2.17
N LEU A 151 -2.91 2.24 2.98
CA LEU A 151 -2.02 3.38 3.07
C LEU A 151 -1.27 3.34 4.40
N PHE A 152 0.06 3.32 4.35
CA PHE A 152 0.89 3.74 5.48
C PHE A 152 1.12 5.24 5.36
N THR A 153 0.73 6.02 6.36
CA THR A 153 0.64 7.47 6.21
C THR A 153 1.17 8.21 7.43
N GLN A 154 1.91 9.29 7.20
CA GLN A 154 2.13 10.31 8.23
C GLN A 154 0.84 11.08 8.53
N VAL A 155 0.68 11.53 9.79
CA VAL A 155 -0.46 12.37 10.20
C VAL A 155 -0.57 13.63 9.32
N GLN A 156 0.57 14.24 8.98
CA GLN A 156 0.60 15.41 8.09
C GLN A 156 0.06 15.10 6.69
N TRP A 157 0.41 13.92 6.14
CA TRP A 157 -0.08 13.51 4.82
C TRP A 157 -1.60 13.36 4.82
N LEU A 158 -2.18 12.83 5.90
CA LEU A 158 -3.64 12.73 6.03
C LEU A 158 -4.32 14.10 6.02
N ARG A 159 -3.72 15.09 6.71
CA ARG A 159 -4.25 16.46 6.77
C ARG A 159 -4.24 17.17 5.42
N GLU A 160 -3.21 16.94 4.60
CA GLU A 160 -2.98 17.75 3.39
C GLU A 160 -3.37 17.05 2.08
N LEU A 161 -3.19 15.73 2.00
CA LEU A 161 -3.19 15.01 0.73
C LEU A 161 -4.25 13.90 0.65
N PHE A 162 -4.91 13.56 1.77
CA PHE A 162 -5.92 12.51 1.77
C PHE A 162 -7.13 12.86 0.89
N VAL A 163 -7.61 14.11 0.92
CA VAL A 163 -8.70 14.55 0.03
C VAL A 163 -8.36 14.31 -1.44
N VAL A 164 -7.13 14.62 -1.85
CA VAL A 164 -6.66 14.41 -3.24
C VAL A 164 -6.66 12.93 -3.61
N PHE A 165 -6.38 12.05 -2.66
CA PHE A 165 -6.49 10.59 -2.83
C PHE A 165 -7.97 10.16 -2.95
N CYS A 166 -8.85 10.69 -2.11
CA CYS A 166 -10.29 10.41 -2.14
C CYS A 166 -10.96 10.87 -3.44
N GLU A 167 -10.43 11.91 -4.09
CA GLU A 167 -10.92 12.45 -5.38
C GLU A 167 -10.42 11.70 -6.62
N LEU A 168 -9.61 10.64 -6.46
CA LEU A 168 -9.09 9.90 -7.60
C LEU A 168 -10.21 9.26 -8.42
N LYS A 169 -10.29 9.64 -9.69
CA LYS A 169 -11.34 9.19 -10.61
C LYS A 169 -11.26 7.69 -10.88
N ASP A 170 -12.44 7.08 -10.96
CA ASP A 170 -12.64 5.65 -11.26
C ASP A 170 -12.07 4.69 -10.21
N ILE A 171 -11.71 5.19 -9.02
CA ILE A 171 -11.17 4.38 -7.92
C ILE A 171 -12.15 4.45 -6.76
N HIS A 172 -12.84 3.34 -6.54
CA HIS A 172 -13.85 3.22 -5.49
C HIS A 172 -13.64 1.91 -4.74
N PRO A 173 -12.64 1.85 -3.84
CA PRO A 173 -12.33 0.64 -3.10
C PRO A 173 -13.48 0.29 -2.16
N LYS A 174 -13.72 -1.01 -1.95
CA LYS A 174 -14.65 -1.47 -0.90
C LYS A 174 -13.98 -1.54 0.47
N TYR A 175 -12.66 -1.69 0.48
CA TYR A 175 -11.86 -1.82 1.70
C TYR A 175 -10.71 -0.82 1.67
N LEU A 176 -10.70 0.09 2.64
CA LEU A 176 -9.61 1.03 2.86
C LEU A 176 -9.01 0.77 4.23
N LYS A 177 -7.69 0.59 4.27
CA LYS A 177 -6.91 0.51 5.50
C LYS A 177 -5.92 1.66 5.54
N ILE A 178 -5.85 2.35 6.67
CA ILE A 178 -4.85 3.37 6.95
C ILE A 178 -4.08 2.92 8.19
N SER A 179 -2.75 2.97 8.12
CA SER A 179 -1.87 2.66 9.23
C SER A 179 -0.96 3.85 9.52
N ILE A 180 -0.97 4.30 10.76
CA ILE A 180 -0.05 5.30 11.29
C ILE A 180 0.94 4.56 12.17
N ARG A 181 2.17 4.39 11.67
CA ARG A 181 3.26 3.71 12.38
C ARG A 181 3.79 4.58 13.52
N HIS A 182 4.57 3.98 14.42
CA HIS A 182 5.26 4.75 15.47
C HIS A 182 6.01 5.97 14.90
N THR A 183 6.65 5.83 13.74
CA THR A 183 7.46 6.90 13.13
C THR A 183 6.69 7.79 12.15
N ASP A 184 5.39 7.53 12.01
CA ASP A 184 4.50 8.36 11.18
C ASP A 184 3.75 9.43 12.00
N TRP A 185 3.88 9.39 13.32
CA TRP A 185 3.42 10.45 14.21
C TRP A 185 4.28 11.70 14.05
N GLN A 186 3.66 12.87 14.24
CA GLN A 186 4.40 14.12 14.30
C GLN A 186 5.33 14.12 15.50
N ASP A 187 6.59 14.52 15.29
CA ASP A 187 7.63 14.57 16.32
C ASP A 187 7.73 13.27 17.15
N TRP A 188 7.59 12.12 16.48
CA TRP A 188 7.55 10.79 17.10
C TRP A 188 8.77 10.48 17.99
N ASP A 189 9.91 11.08 17.65
CA ASP A 189 11.20 10.94 18.34
C ASP A 189 11.28 11.78 19.62
N ARG A 190 10.39 12.76 19.80
CA ARG A 190 10.36 13.65 20.98
C ARG A 190 9.36 13.15 22.01
N SER A 191 9.86 12.66 23.15
CA SER A 191 9.04 12.08 24.23
C SER A 191 7.99 13.05 24.79
N GLU A 192 8.26 14.35 24.77
CA GLU A 192 7.39 15.39 25.32
C GLU A 192 6.20 15.75 24.43
N THR A 193 6.27 15.48 23.12
CA THR A 193 5.18 15.83 22.19
C THR A 193 4.06 14.80 22.28
N PRO A 194 2.82 15.17 22.67
CA PRO A 194 1.70 14.25 22.71
C PRO A 194 1.35 13.72 21.31
N LEU A 195 0.91 12.46 21.24
CA LEU A 195 0.33 11.91 20.02
C LEU A 195 -0.97 12.64 19.73
N ASP A 196 -1.04 13.27 18.57
CA ASP A 196 -2.24 13.94 18.09
C ASP A 196 -2.56 13.52 16.66
N ILE A 197 -3.86 13.36 16.42
CA ILE A 197 -4.42 13.16 15.09
C ILE A 197 -5.72 13.94 15.01
N THR A 198 -5.73 14.98 14.18
CA THR A 198 -6.96 15.69 13.86
C THR A 198 -7.83 14.76 13.02
N LEU A 199 -9.14 14.72 13.28
CA LEU A 199 -10.06 13.80 12.61
C LEU A 199 -10.79 14.41 11.41
N GLU A 200 -10.43 15.64 11.02
CA GLU A 200 -11.14 16.37 9.95
C GLU A 200 -11.05 15.66 8.60
N TRP A 201 -9.88 15.06 8.29
CA TRP A 201 -9.64 14.29 7.05
C TRP A 201 -10.59 13.10 6.89
N ILE A 202 -11.14 12.56 7.99
CA ILE A 202 -12.10 11.45 7.93
C ILE A 202 -13.36 11.85 7.14
N ARG A 203 -13.72 13.15 7.15
CA ARG A 203 -14.87 13.67 6.41
C ARG A 203 -14.74 13.47 4.90
N ASP A 204 -13.53 13.30 4.37
CA ASP A 204 -13.28 13.09 2.95
C ASP A 204 -13.64 11.67 2.48
N LEU A 205 -13.89 10.73 3.40
CA LEU A 205 -14.43 9.40 3.08
C LEU A 205 -15.80 9.49 2.39
N LYS A 206 -16.52 10.61 2.54
CA LYS A 206 -17.76 10.90 1.80
C LYS A 206 -17.56 10.95 0.28
N LEU A 207 -16.33 10.99 -0.21
CA LEU A 207 -16.03 10.94 -1.65
C LEU A 207 -15.91 9.50 -2.17
N MET A 208 -15.82 8.50 -1.27
CA MET A 208 -15.69 7.10 -1.64
C MET A 208 -17.04 6.39 -1.66
N SER A 209 -17.66 6.30 -2.83
CA SER A 209 -19.01 5.74 -3.00
C SER A 209 -19.14 4.26 -2.65
N LYS A 210 -18.15 3.42 -2.97
CA LYS A 210 -18.24 1.96 -2.75
C LYS A 210 -17.66 1.48 -1.43
N LEU A 211 -17.18 2.38 -0.56
CA LEU A 211 -16.48 2.00 0.66
C LEU A 211 -17.43 1.26 1.62
N ARG A 212 -17.05 0.04 2.01
CA ARG A 212 -17.84 -0.81 2.93
C ARG A 212 -17.15 -1.07 4.24
N LYS A 213 -15.81 -1.08 4.24
CA LYS A 213 -15.01 -1.26 5.44
C LYS A 213 -13.85 -0.28 5.45
N PHE A 214 -13.69 0.40 6.58
CA PHE A 214 -12.58 1.28 6.84
C PHE A 214 -11.83 0.80 8.09
N TYR A 215 -10.51 0.71 8.00
CA TYR A 215 -9.63 0.31 9.09
C TYR A 215 -8.64 1.43 9.37
N LEU A 216 -8.49 1.80 10.64
CA LEU A 216 -7.44 2.69 11.11
C LEU A 216 -6.57 1.94 12.13
N GLU A 217 -5.34 1.62 11.74
CA GLU A 217 -4.31 1.10 12.65
C GLU A 217 -3.47 2.24 13.22
N LEU A 218 -3.38 2.28 14.54
CA LEU A 218 -2.56 3.22 15.29
C LEU A 218 -1.48 2.42 16.01
N GLU A 219 -0.23 2.64 15.62
CA GLU A 219 0.94 1.97 16.19
C GLU A 219 1.80 2.98 16.94
N SER A 220 2.25 2.61 18.14
CA SER A 220 3.24 3.39 18.90
C SER A 220 4.06 2.47 19.80
N ILE A 221 5.06 3.04 20.48
CA ILE A 221 5.78 2.34 21.54
C ILE A 221 4.89 2.19 22.78
N GLU A 222 5.12 1.12 23.55
CA GLU A 222 4.35 0.78 24.75
C GLU A 222 4.23 1.96 25.74
N LYS A 223 5.29 2.74 25.92
CA LYS A 223 5.29 3.93 26.79
C LYS A 223 4.17 4.94 26.45
N ARG A 224 3.71 4.98 25.20
CA ARG A 224 2.65 5.91 24.76
C ARG A 224 1.29 5.22 24.61
N LYS A 225 1.10 4.05 25.22
CA LYS A 225 -0.14 3.27 25.14
C LYS A 225 -1.38 4.07 25.51
N ASP A 226 -1.35 4.75 26.64
CA ASP A 226 -2.51 5.49 27.14
C ASP A 226 -2.95 6.59 26.17
N GLN A 227 -2.00 7.20 25.45
CA GLN A 227 -2.30 8.21 24.43
C GLN A 227 -2.99 7.59 23.22
N VAL A 228 -2.52 6.42 22.76
CA VAL A 228 -3.18 5.68 21.67
C VAL A 228 -4.60 5.26 22.09
N ASP A 229 -4.76 4.75 23.31
CA ASP A 229 -6.06 4.31 23.83
C ASP A 229 -7.03 5.49 23.99
N ALA A 230 -6.53 6.66 24.40
CA ALA A 230 -7.32 7.90 24.45
C ALA A 230 -7.79 8.34 23.04
N ILE A 231 -6.94 8.23 22.03
CA ILE A 231 -7.32 8.50 20.63
C ILE A 231 -8.37 7.49 20.15
N VAL A 232 -8.17 6.20 20.40
CA VAL A 232 -9.14 5.14 20.05
C VAL A 232 -10.50 5.40 20.68
N THR A 233 -10.52 5.80 21.96
CA THR A 233 -11.76 6.13 22.68
C THR A 233 -12.53 7.27 22.01
N LYS A 234 -11.83 8.26 21.44
CA LYS A 234 -12.45 9.37 20.67
C LYS A 234 -12.94 8.94 19.28
N LEU A 235 -12.33 7.90 18.69
CA LEU A 235 -12.65 7.38 17.36
C LEU A 235 -13.90 6.51 17.35
N ILE A 236 -14.10 5.68 18.38
CA ILE A 236 -15.21 4.69 18.43
C ILE A 236 -16.60 5.33 18.20
N PRO A 237 -16.94 6.47 18.82
CA PRO A 237 -18.27 7.07 18.64
C PRO A 237 -18.50 7.69 17.25
N GLN A 238 -17.43 7.86 16.44
CA GLN A 238 -17.52 8.52 15.15
C GLN A 238 -18.33 7.70 14.15
N ARG A 239 -19.21 8.39 13.43
CA ARG A 239 -19.99 7.84 12.32
C ARG A 239 -19.45 8.40 11.01
N LEU A 240 -19.12 7.50 10.08
CA LEU A 240 -18.44 7.89 8.85
C LEU A 240 -19.41 7.78 7.67
N THR A 241 -19.72 8.92 7.05
CA THR A 241 -20.57 8.93 5.85
C THR A 241 -19.74 8.64 4.62
N THR A 242 -20.22 7.73 3.77
CA THR A 242 -19.60 7.39 2.47
C THR A 242 -20.27 8.13 1.32
N GLY A 243 -19.72 8.02 0.11
CA GLY A 243 -20.28 8.71 -1.07
C GLY A 243 -21.65 8.23 -1.51
N ASN A 244 -22.12 7.09 -1.02
CA ASN A 244 -23.49 6.61 -1.25
C ASN A 244 -24.46 6.98 -0.12
N SER A 245 -24.04 7.85 0.81
CA SER A 245 -24.75 8.19 2.04
C SER A 245 -24.90 7.02 3.04
N ASP A 246 -24.23 5.89 2.81
CA ASP A 246 -24.12 4.84 3.82
C ASP A 246 -23.31 5.36 5.02
N VAL A 247 -23.71 4.95 6.22
CA VAL A 247 -23.04 5.33 7.47
C VAL A 247 -22.28 4.13 8.01
N LEU A 248 -20.95 4.19 7.96
CA LEU A 248 -20.10 3.20 8.61
C LEU A 248 -20.06 3.47 10.11
N LYS A 249 -20.28 2.43 10.90
CA LYS A 249 -20.23 2.46 12.36
C LYS A 249 -19.03 1.64 12.83
N ALA A 250 -18.39 2.10 13.90
CA ALA A 250 -17.37 1.28 14.55
C ALA A 250 -18.03 -0.03 15.02
N GLY A 251 -17.51 -1.17 14.56
CA GLY A 251 -17.93 -2.49 15.00
C GLY A 251 -17.30 -2.86 16.34
N HIS A 252 -17.30 -4.16 16.68
CA HIS A 252 -16.47 -4.69 17.77
C HIS A 252 -15.03 -4.19 17.57
N THR A 253 -14.61 -3.28 18.44
CA THR A 253 -13.29 -2.66 18.38
C THR A 253 -12.28 -3.69 18.87
N LEU A 254 -11.26 -3.98 18.07
CA LEU A 254 -10.07 -4.65 18.59
C LEU A 254 -9.20 -3.58 19.25
N ILE A 255 -9.57 -3.25 20.50
CA ILE A 255 -8.70 -2.47 21.39
C ILE A 255 -7.51 -3.39 21.71
N ALA A 256 -6.31 -2.98 21.31
CA ALA A 256 -5.06 -3.77 21.32
C ALA A 256 -5.08 -5.01 20.40
N GLY A 257 -4.98 -4.79 19.09
CA GLY A 257 -5.02 -5.84 18.08
C GLY A 257 -3.84 -6.81 18.13
N TYR A 258 -2.64 -6.33 18.49
CA TYR A 258 -1.45 -7.14 18.78
C TYR A 258 -0.27 -6.27 19.25
N GLN A 259 0.76 -6.92 19.78
CA GLN A 259 2.05 -6.32 20.13
C GLN A 259 3.17 -7.03 19.37
N TYR A 260 4.28 -6.32 19.12
CA TYR A 260 5.47 -6.95 18.56
C TYR A 260 6.73 -6.20 18.98
N THR A 261 7.83 -6.94 19.12
CA THR A 261 9.14 -6.32 19.33
C THR A 261 9.81 -6.01 18.01
N ARG A 262 10.61 -4.95 18.02
CA ARG A 262 11.44 -4.55 16.88
C ARG A 262 12.76 -3.99 17.38
N PRO A 263 13.81 -4.03 16.55
CA PRO A 263 15.02 -3.26 16.81
C PRO A 263 14.67 -1.78 16.99
N ALA A 264 15.14 -1.18 18.06
CA ALA A 264 15.02 0.23 18.38
C ALA A 264 16.09 1.06 17.66
N VAL A 265 16.33 0.70 16.40
CA VAL A 265 17.18 1.43 15.47
C VAL A 265 16.38 1.65 14.21
N TYR A 266 16.56 2.83 13.66
CA TYR A 266 16.02 3.20 12.39
C TYR A 266 17.05 3.92 11.55
N VAL A 267 17.17 3.49 10.29
CA VAL A 267 18.04 4.14 9.32
C VAL A 267 17.17 4.91 8.34
N ASP A 268 17.34 6.23 8.31
CA ASP A 268 16.56 7.10 7.44
C ASP A 268 17.02 7.07 5.98
N ASN A 269 16.32 7.81 5.12
CA ASN A 269 16.65 7.89 3.70
C ASN A 269 18.01 8.52 3.39
N TYR A 270 18.65 9.15 4.38
CA TYR A 270 19.96 9.77 4.29
C TYR A 270 21.04 8.91 4.98
N ASN A 271 20.73 7.64 5.29
CA ASN A 271 21.59 6.72 6.04
C ASN A 271 21.95 7.25 7.44
N ARG A 272 21.12 8.10 8.04
CA ARG A 272 21.32 8.51 9.44
C ARG A 272 20.62 7.51 10.34
N ALA A 273 21.37 6.97 11.30
CA ALA A 273 20.83 6.10 12.31
C ALA A 273 20.21 6.91 13.46
N ARG A 274 18.97 6.55 13.82
CA ARG A 274 18.32 6.95 15.06
C ARG A 274 18.12 5.71 15.91
N TYR A 275 18.50 5.77 17.17
CA TYR A 275 18.34 4.65 18.09
C TYR A 275 17.72 5.11 19.40
N PHE A 276 17.02 4.21 20.07
CA PHE A 276 16.43 4.49 21.36
C PHE A 276 17.49 4.23 22.45
N SER A 277 17.82 5.26 23.22
CA SER A 277 18.65 5.12 24.42
C SER A 277 17.73 4.83 25.61
N LYS A 278 17.88 3.67 26.24
CA LYS A 278 17.18 3.36 27.49
C LYS A 278 17.62 4.27 28.64
N ASP A 279 18.92 4.58 28.71
CA ASP A 279 19.50 5.43 29.77
C ASP A 279 18.86 6.82 29.80
N ASN A 280 18.62 7.39 28.61
CA ASN A 280 18.02 8.71 28.46
C ASN A 280 16.51 8.66 28.12
N ASP A 281 15.93 7.45 28.06
CA ASP A 281 14.53 7.18 27.69
C ASP A 281 14.05 8.03 26.48
N SER A 282 14.92 8.12 25.46
CA SER A 282 14.77 9.04 24.33
C SER A 282 15.46 8.54 23.07
N TRP A 283 14.99 9.04 21.92
CA TRP A 283 15.60 8.79 20.62
C TRP A 283 16.80 9.71 20.42
N VAL A 284 17.95 9.12 20.12
CA VAL A 284 19.21 9.82 19.85
C VAL A 284 19.66 9.58 18.42
N THR A 285 20.25 10.60 17.82
CA THR A 285 20.89 10.49 16.50
C THR A 285 22.38 10.24 16.72
N GLY A 286 22.96 9.23 16.06
CA GLY A 286 24.39 8.96 16.18
C GLY A 286 24.95 8.24 14.96
N ASP A 287 26.28 8.17 14.90
CA ASP A 287 27.00 7.47 13.84
C ASP A 287 26.85 5.95 13.99
N ASP A 288 27.06 5.22 12.88
CA ASP A 288 26.78 3.79 12.63
C ASP A 288 27.37 2.77 13.63
N GLN A 289 27.98 3.20 14.73
CA GLN A 289 28.71 2.39 15.72
C GLN A 289 27.90 1.98 16.96
N VAL A 290 26.56 1.97 16.89
CA VAL A 290 25.75 1.46 18.01
C VAL A 290 25.82 -0.07 18.04
N VAL A 291 26.64 -0.60 18.95
CA VAL A 291 27.01 -2.02 19.05
C VAL A 291 25.89 -2.91 19.62
N ALA A 292 24.86 -2.33 20.25
CA ALA A 292 23.70 -3.05 20.76
C ALA A 292 22.42 -2.29 20.43
N VAL A 293 21.59 -2.87 19.56
CA VAL A 293 20.27 -2.32 19.27
C VAL A 293 19.29 -2.98 20.23
N ASP A 294 18.88 -2.23 21.24
CA ASP A 294 17.79 -2.65 22.12
C ASP A 294 16.52 -2.96 21.32
N GLU A 295 15.69 -3.87 21.82
CA GLU A 295 14.34 -4.03 21.29
C GLU A 295 13.36 -3.08 21.99
N ILE A 296 12.43 -2.53 21.22
CA ILE A 296 11.27 -1.80 21.74
C ILE A 296 10.00 -2.59 21.49
N LEU A 297 9.08 -2.56 22.45
CA LEU A 297 7.74 -3.09 22.29
C LEU A 297 6.86 -2.07 21.58
N CYS A 298 6.37 -2.44 20.42
CA CYS A 298 5.34 -1.70 19.70
C CYS A 298 3.97 -2.30 20.01
N ILE A 299 3.02 -1.41 20.27
CA ILE A 299 1.60 -1.72 20.41
C ILE A 299 0.86 -1.30 19.14
N VAL A 300 -0.16 -2.05 18.74
CA VAL A 300 -1.04 -1.70 17.62
C VAL A 300 -2.49 -1.79 18.06
N SER A 301 -3.22 -0.69 17.94
CA SER A 301 -4.68 -0.65 18.12
C SER A 301 -5.36 -0.47 16.77
N THR A 302 -6.45 -1.18 16.52
CA THR A 302 -7.16 -1.12 15.23
C THR A 302 -8.63 -0.84 15.45
N VAL A 303 -9.11 0.23 14.84
CA VAL A 303 -10.54 0.54 14.79
C VAL A 303 -11.06 0.20 13.40
N MET A 304 -12.16 -0.55 13.35
CA MET A 304 -12.83 -0.95 12.11
C MET A 304 -14.24 -0.36 12.08
N TRP A 305 -14.54 0.35 10.99
CA TRP A 305 -15.89 0.77 10.66
C TRP A 305 -16.44 -0.05 9.51
N SER A 306 -17.71 -0.44 9.59
CA SER A 306 -18.43 -1.10 8.50
C SER A 306 -19.89 -0.65 8.43
N VAL A 307 -20.51 -0.88 7.27
CA VAL A 307 -21.97 -0.78 7.08
C VAL A 307 -22.67 -1.78 7.99
#